data_AF-A0A699YW13-F1
#
_entry.id   AF-A0A699YW13-F1
#
_cell.length_a   1.000
_cell.length_b   1.000
_cell.length_c   1.000
_cell.angle_alpha   90.00
_cell.angle_beta   90.00
_cell.angle_gamma   90.00
#
_symmetry.space_group_name_H-M   'P 1'
#
loop_
_entity.id
_entity.type
_entity.pdbx_description
1 polymer ?
#
loop_
_entity_poly.entity_id
_entity_poly.type
_entity_poly.pdbx_seq_one_letter_code
_entity_poly.pdbx_strand_id
1 'polypeptide(L)'
;MVSQGQPGSVWGTLSCSVLLHPDTQRDWPQQAEQMLHDLEYGTVMVNTWSAIAYPVPHVVWGAFAGQQTLADVGSGMGQINNTHFFDYPQKAVVRVPFDWALLAKPPSAQPIPLLLAQALSGFAVHGWWGIPKGLFASK
;
A
#
# COMPACT_ATOMS: atom_id res chain seq x y z
N MET A 1 8.06 -10.51 19.76
CA MET A 1 7.28 -10.03 20.92
C MET A 1 7.34 -8.50 20.94
N VAL A 2 6.62 -7.86 20.01
CA VAL A 2 6.44 -6.41 20.06
C VAL A 2 5.66 -6.10 21.34
N SER A 3 6.33 -5.49 22.32
CA SER A 3 5.73 -5.13 23.60
C SER A 3 4.66 -4.06 23.36
N GLN A 4 3.40 -4.49 23.35
CA GLN A 4 2.23 -3.63 23.39
C GLN A 4 2.32 -2.81 24.69
N GLY A 5 2.58 -1.49 24.60
CA GLY A 5 2.67 -0.59 25.76
C GLY A 5 3.97 0.21 25.93
N GLN A 6 4.97 0.05 25.07
CA GLN A 6 6.13 0.96 25.02
C GLN A 6 5.80 2.26 24.26
N PRO A 7 6.43 3.41 24.59
CA PRO A 7 6.31 4.62 23.79
C PRO A 7 6.73 4.34 22.34
N GLY A 8 5.79 4.48 21.40
CA GLY A 8 6.01 4.15 19.98
C GLY A 8 5.48 2.76 19.54
N SER A 9 4.91 1.97 20.45
CA SER A 9 4.19 0.73 20.08
C SER A 9 2.75 1.04 19.64
N VAL A 10 2.29 0.35 18.60
CA VAL A 10 0.91 0.46 18.08
C VAL A 10 0.10 -0.73 18.57
N TRP A 11 -1.12 -0.47 19.03
CA TRP A 11 -1.98 -1.50 19.61
C TRP A 11 -2.66 -2.38 18.55
N GLY A 12 -2.89 -3.65 18.91
CA GLY A 12 -3.61 -4.63 18.09
C GLY A 12 -2.74 -5.38 17.08
N THR A 13 -3.28 -6.47 16.52
CA THR A 13 -2.55 -7.40 15.64
C THR A 13 -3.39 -7.88 14.44
N LEU A 14 -4.56 -7.26 14.21
CA LEU A 14 -5.49 -7.64 13.15
C LEU A 14 -4.93 -7.30 11.77
N SER A 15 -4.74 -6.01 11.50
CA SER A 15 -4.25 -5.58 10.19
C SER A 15 -3.46 -4.29 10.27
N CYS A 16 -2.61 -4.07 9.28
CA CYS A 16 -1.94 -2.79 9.05
C CYS A 16 -1.86 -2.46 7.55
N SER A 17 -1.69 -1.17 7.27
CA SER A 17 -1.43 -0.66 5.92
C SER A 17 -0.01 -0.10 5.88
N VAL A 18 0.76 -0.46 4.86
CA VAL A 18 2.14 0.01 4.65
C VAL A 18 2.19 0.80 3.36
N LEU A 19 2.72 2.02 3.40
CA LEU A 19 3.01 2.79 2.19
C LEU A 19 4.47 2.56 1.81
N LEU A 20 4.69 2.00 0.62
CA LEU A 20 6.01 1.66 0.11
C LEU A 20 6.17 2.19 -1.31
N HIS A 21 7.03 3.21 -1.45
CA HIS A 21 7.33 3.82 -2.74
C HIS A 21 8.13 2.84 -3.62
N PRO A 22 7.87 2.76 -4.95
CA PRO A 22 8.55 1.83 -5.85
C PRO A 22 10.07 2.03 -5.88
N ASP A 23 10.56 3.28 -5.78
CA ASP A 23 12.01 3.54 -5.75
C ASP A 23 12.64 3.00 -4.46
N THR A 24 11.98 3.17 -3.31
CA THR A 24 12.46 2.59 -2.04
C THR A 24 12.51 1.06 -2.10
N GLN A 25 11.50 0.43 -2.70
CA GLN A 25 11.49 -1.02 -2.89
C GLN A 25 12.59 -1.49 -3.85
N ARG A 26 12.93 -0.67 -4.87
CA ARG A 26 14.01 -0.96 -5.83
C ARG A 26 15.39 -0.84 -5.18
N ASP A 27 15.59 0.21 -4.40
CA ASP A 27 16.89 0.52 -3.79
C ASP A 27 17.17 -0.38 -2.57
N TRP A 28 16.13 -0.81 -1.86
CA TRP A 28 16.22 -1.56 -0.60
C TRP A 28 15.29 -2.79 -0.56
N PRO A 29 15.41 -3.73 -1.51
CA PRO A 29 14.48 -4.85 -1.63
C PRO A 29 14.50 -5.77 -0.42
N GLN A 30 15.67 -6.09 0.14
CA GLN A 30 15.74 -6.99 1.30
C GLN A 30 15.14 -6.35 2.55
N GLN A 31 15.39 -5.07 2.77
CA GLN A 31 14.85 -4.33 3.92
C GLN A 31 13.34 -4.18 3.82
N ALA A 32 12.79 -4.00 2.60
CA ALA A 32 11.36 -3.98 2.37
C ALA A 32 10.71 -5.33 2.71
N GLU A 33 11.29 -6.45 2.27
CA GLU A 33 10.81 -7.79 2.64
C GLU A 33 10.92 -8.05 4.14
N GLN A 34 12.07 -7.71 4.74
CA GLN A 34 12.31 -7.90 6.17
C GLN A 34 11.31 -7.10 7.02
N MET A 35 11.04 -5.85 6.66
CA MET A 35 10.04 -5.03 7.35
C MET A 35 8.65 -5.67 7.29
N LEU A 36 8.22 -6.19 6.14
CA LEU A 36 6.92 -6.86 6.01
C LEU A 36 6.87 -8.20 6.75
N HIS A 37 8.00 -8.91 6.83
CA HIS A 37 8.15 -10.11 7.62
C HIS A 37 8.01 -9.81 9.13
N ASP A 38 8.63 -8.74 9.62
CA ASP A 38 8.68 -8.42 11.05
C ASP A 38 7.38 -7.79 11.59
N LEU A 39 6.50 -7.33 10.70
CA LEU A 39 5.18 -6.83 11.07
C LEU A 39 4.26 -7.97 11.55
N GLU A 40 4.15 -8.17 12.86
CA GLU A 40 3.28 -9.18 13.51
C GLU A 40 1.76 -8.79 13.43
N TYR A 41 1.25 -8.57 12.21
CA TYR A 41 -0.18 -8.37 11.90
C TYR A 41 -0.69 -9.52 11.02
N GLY A 42 -1.92 -9.99 11.24
CA GLY A 42 -2.49 -11.08 10.44
C GLY A 42 -2.83 -10.69 9.01
N THR A 43 -3.06 -9.40 8.73
CA THR A 43 -3.17 -8.88 7.36
C THR A 43 -2.32 -7.63 7.15
N VAL A 44 -1.48 -7.63 6.13
CA VAL A 44 -0.64 -6.48 5.75
C VAL A 44 -0.99 -6.09 4.31
N MET A 45 -1.53 -4.88 4.14
CA MET A 45 -1.82 -4.33 2.82
C MET A 45 -0.77 -3.27 2.44
N VAL A 46 -0.05 -3.50 1.35
CA VAL A 46 0.94 -2.56 0.84
C VAL A 46 0.30 -1.65 -0.21
N ASN A 47 0.44 -0.34 -0.02
CA ASN A 47 -0.08 0.74 -0.85
C ASN A 47 -1.61 0.81 -0.97
N THR A 48 -2.32 0.18 -0.04
CA THR A 48 -3.78 0.26 0.01
C THR A 48 -4.30 0.13 1.42
N TRP A 49 -5.55 0.53 1.64
CA TRP A 49 -6.19 0.47 2.94
C TRP A 49 -6.44 -0.98 3.36
N SER A 50 -6.09 -1.31 4.60
CA SER A 50 -6.15 -2.68 5.10
C SER A 50 -7.51 -3.32 4.91
N ALA A 51 -8.60 -2.60 5.23
CA ALA A 51 -9.97 -3.11 5.19
C ALA A 51 -10.44 -3.69 3.84
N ILE A 52 -9.75 -3.40 2.73
CA ILE A 52 -10.03 -4.01 1.43
C ILE A 52 -9.80 -5.52 1.43
N ALA A 53 -8.99 -6.06 2.34
CA ALA A 53 -8.81 -7.50 2.47
C ALA A 53 -10.04 -8.25 3.00
N TYR A 54 -10.91 -7.59 3.78
CA TYR A 54 -12.11 -8.22 4.36
C TYR A 54 -13.06 -8.85 3.31
N PRO A 55 -13.38 -8.19 2.18
CA PRO A 55 -14.21 -8.80 1.14
C PRO A 55 -13.46 -9.77 0.20
N VAL A 56 -12.16 -9.99 0.34
CA VAL A 56 -11.36 -10.79 -0.62
C VAL A 56 -11.22 -12.23 -0.12
N PRO A 57 -11.90 -13.24 -0.71
CA PRO A 57 -12.04 -14.56 -0.09
C PRO A 57 -10.73 -15.36 0.09
N HIS A 58 -9.72 -15.06 -0.72
CA HIS A 58 -8.42 -15.73 -0.67
C HIS A 58 -7.38 -15.00 0.19
N VAL A 59 -7.72 -13.85 0.78
CA VAL A 59 -6.84 -13.07 1.66
C VAL A 59 -7.29 -13.24 3.10
N VAL A 60 -6.47 -13.93 3.89
CA VAL A 60 -6.72 -14.15 5.31
C VAL A 60 -6.91 -12.82 6.03
N TRP A 61 -8.03 -12.71 6.74
CA TRP A 61 -8.36 -11.59 7.63
C TRP A 61 -8.55 -12.10 9.05
N GLY A 62 -7.63 -11.73 9.93
CA GLY A 62 -7.58 -12.23 11.30
C GLY A 62 -6.36 -11.68 12.03
N ALA A 63 -6.25 -11.97 13.32
CA ALA A 63 -5.07 -11.58 14.08
C ALA A 63 -3.84 -12.42 13.72
N PHE A 64 -2.66 -11.86 13.95
CA PHE A 64 -1.41 -12.60 13.80
C PHE A 64 -1.39 -13.85 14.70
N ALA A 65 -0.98 -14.98 14.13
CA ALA A 65 -1.03 -16.27 14.79
C ALA A 65 -0.14 -16.34 16.04
N GLY A 66 -0.64 -16.98 17.11
CA GLY A 66 0.13 -17.32 18.30
C GLY A 66 0.31 -16.21 19.35
N GLN A 67 -0.32 -15.04 19.17
CA GLN A 67 -0.16 -13.92 20.10
C GLN A 67 -1.33 -13.69 21.05
N GLN A 68 -2.53 -14.15 20.70
CA GLN A 68 -3.73 -13.92 21.51
C GLN A 68 -4.15 -15.20 22.21
N THR A 69 -4.66 -15.06 23.43
CA THR A 69 -5.23 -16.16 24.22
C THR A 69 -6.68 -15.86 24.55
N LEU A 70 -7.44 -16.88 24.98
CA LEU A 70 -8.81 -16.69 25.43
C LEU A 70 -8.94 -15.67 26.58
N ALA A 71 -7.90 -15.53 27.39
CA ALA A 71 -7.87 -14.59 28.51
C ALA A 71 -7.42 -13.17 28.11
N ASP A 72 -6.83 -13.01 26.92
CA ASP A 72 -6.25 -11.75 26.45
C ASP A 72 -6.45 -11.63 24.94
N VAL A 73 -7.67 -11.24 24.58
CA VAL A 73 -8.10 -11.03 23.19
C VAL A 73 -7.94 -9.56 22.85
N GLY A 74 -6.92 -9.24 22.06
CA GLY A 74 -6.68 -7.86 21.61
C GLY A 74 -7.48 -7.49 20.37
N SER A 75 -7.47 -8.34 19.34
CA SER A 75 -8.06 -8.00 18.03
C SER A 75 -8.75 -9.16 17.30
N GLY A 76 -8.93 -10.29 18.01
CA GLY A 76 -9.65 -11.48 17.56
C GLY A 76 -8.77 -12.73 17.57
N MET A 77 -9.36 -13.92 17.79
CA MET A 77 -8.63 -15.20 17.88
C MET A 77 -8.83 -16.13 16.68
N GLY A 78 -9.39 -15.61 15.60
CA GLY A 78 -9.73 -16.41 14.42
C GLY A 78 -9.41 -15.65 13.15
N GLN A 79 -9.72 -16.33 12.06
CA GLN A 79 -9.53 -15.81 10.72
C GLN A 79 -10.76 -16.11 9.87
N ILE A 80 -11.07 -15.18 8.97
CA ILE A 80 -11.96 -15.39 7.84
C ILE A 80 -11.12 -15.40 6.56
N ASN A 81 -11.73 -15.80 5.45
CA ASN A 81 -11.13 -15.80 4.12
C ASN A 81 -9.86 -16.67 4.02
N ASN A 82 -10.04 -17.96 3.78
CA ASN A 82 -8.93 -18.89 3.51
C ASN A 82 -9.39 -19.92 2.48
N THR A 83 -9.81 -19.45 1.29
CA THR A 83 -10.32 -20.35 0.23
C THR A 83 -9.30 -21.35 -0.27
N HIS A 84 -8.01 -21.12 -0.02
CA HIS A 84 -6.93 -22.05 -0.34
C HIS A 84 -6.68 -23.10 0.75
N PHE A 85 -7.38 -23.02 1.88
CA PHE A 85 -7.26 -23.95 3.01
C PHE A 85 -5.81 -24.11 3.48
N PHE A 86 -5.04 -23.03 3.50
CA PHE A 86 -3.71 -23.06 4.13
C PHE A 86 -3.84 -23.40 5.61
N ASP A 87 -3.01 -24.32 6.08
CA ASP A 87 -3.00 -24.71 7.48
C ASP A 87 -2.23 -23.66 8.30
N TYR A 88 -2.83 -23.22 9.42
CA TYR A 88 -2.27 -22.22 10.35
C TYR A 88 -1.56 -21.02 9.67
N PRO A 89 -2.22 -20.24 8.81
CA PRO A 89 -1.55 -19.12 8.15
C PRO A 89 -1.19 -18.05 9.19
N GLN A 90 0.07 -17.60 9.16
CA GLN A 90 0.56 -16.60 10.10
C GLN A 90 0.05 -15.20 9.77
N LYS A 91 0.07 -14.85 8.48
CA LYS A 91 -0.42 -13.59 7.93
C LYS A 91 -0.71 -13.69 6.43
N ALA A 92 -1.47 -12.73 5.90
CA ALA A 92 -1.54 -12.45 4.47
C ALA A 92 -0.86 -11.10 4.16
N VAL A 93 -0.04 -11.06 3.12
CA VAL A 93 0.57 -9.83 2.60
C VAL A 93 0.07 -9.61 1.19
N VAL A 94 -0.62 -8.50 0.94
CA VAL A 94 -1.12 -8.12 -0.38
C VAL A 94 -0.43 -6.86 -0.83
N ARG A 95 0.02 -6.84 -2.08
CA ARG A 95 0.73 -5.70 -2.66
C ARG A 95 -0.04 -5.12 -3.83
N VAL A 96 -0.16 -3.81 -3.82
CA VAL A 96 -0.80 -3.03 -4.88
C VAL A 96 0.22 -1.99 -5.38
N PRO A 97 0.17 -1.56 -6.65
CA PRO A 97 0.97 -0.43 -7.11
C PRO A 97 0.75 0.81 -6.25
N PHE A 98 1.81 1.60 -6.01
CA PHE A 98 1.73 2.85 -5.22
C PHE A 98 0.74 3.84 -5.84
N ASP A 99 0.68 3.86 -7.17
CA ASP A 99 -0.35 4.55 -7.93
C ASP A 99 -1.27 3.51 -8.59
N TRP A 100 -2.35 3.12 -7.91
CA TRP A 100 -3.29 2.14 -8.42
C TRP A 100 -4.44 2.82 -9.19
N ALA A 101 -4.63 2.42 -10.44
CA ALA A 101 -5.56 3.07 -11.39
C ALA A 101 -7.05 2.82 -11.10
N LEU A 102 -7.38 1.90 -10.19
CA LEU A 102 -8.77 1.52 -9.89
C LEU A 102 -9.47 2.53 -8.97
N LEU A 103 -8.75 3.43 -8.29
CA LEU A 103 -9.33 4.68 -7.81
C LEU A 103 -9.30 5.66 -8.99
N ALA A 104 -10.42 5.77 -9.69
CA ALA A 104 -10.59 6.79 -10.72
C ALA A 104 -10.29 8.16 -10.09
N LYS A 105 -9.13 8.73 -10.43
CA LYS A 105 -8.75 10.06 -9.96
C LYS A 105 -9.75 11.05 -10.55
N PRO A 106 -10.29 11.99 -9.74
CA PRO A 106 -11.15 13.04 -10.28
C PRO A 106 -10.38 13.77 -11.39
N PRO A 107 -11.07 14.35 -12.39
CA PRO A 107 -10.41 15.07 -13.50
C PRO A 107 -9.39 16.11 -13.04
N SER A 108 -9.60 16.72 -11.87
CA SER A 108 -8.68 17.69 -11.24
C SER A 108 -7.38 17.08 -10.71
N ALA A 109 -7.36 15.79 -10.40
CA ALA A 109 -6.21 15.06 -9.85
C ALA A 109 -5.55 14.14 -10.88
N GLN A 110 -6.08 14.08 -12.11
CA GLN A 110 -5.39 13.40 -13.19
C GLN A 110 -4.18 14.25 -13.59
N PRO A 111 -2.97 13.68 -13.66
CA PRO A 111 -1.84 14.44 -14.16
C PRO A 111 -2.16 14.91 -15.58
N ILE A 112 -2.03 16.22 -15.82
CA ILE A 112 -2.07 16.75 -17.19
C ILE A 112 -1.01 15.97 -17.97
N PRO A 113 -1.35 15.31 -19.08
CA PRO A 113 -0.37 14.57 -19.87
C PRO A 113 0.84 15.48 -20.12
N LEU A 114 2.06 14.97 -19.89
CA LEU A 114 3.28 15.79 -19.95
C LEU A 114 3.37 16.61 -21.24
N LEU A 115 2.94 16.02 -22.35
CA LEU A 115 2.84 16.68 -23.65
C LEU A 115 1.92 17.91 -23.65
N LEU A 116 0.74 17.79 -23.03
CA LEU A 116 -0.21 18.90 -22.91
C LEU A 116 0.32 19.97 -21.95
N ALA A 117 0.94 19.56 -20.84
CA ALA A 117 1.58 20.48 -19.92
C ALA A 117 2.70 21.27 -20.63
N GLN A 118 3.55 20.60 -21.42
CA GLN A 118 4.59 21.22 -22.23
C GLN A 118 4.05 22.20 -23.27
N ALA A 119 2.98 21.82 -23.99
CA ALA A 119 2.33 22.70 -24.97
C ALA A 119 1.74 23.95 -24.31
N LEU A 120 1.04 23.80 -23.18
CA LEU A 120 0.44 24.89 -22.42
C LEU A 120 1.52 25.81 -21.81
N SER A 121 2.59 25.24 -21.25
CA SER A 121 3.73 26.01 -20.73
C SER A 121 4.45 26.75 -21.85
N GLY A 122 4.67 26.09 -22.99
CA GLY A 122 5.23 26.73 -24.19
C GLY A 122 4.37 27.91 -24.64
N PHE A 123 3.06 27.70 -24.75
CA PHE A 123 2.10 28.75 -25.08
C PHE A 123 2.10 29.91 -24.06
N ALA A 124 2.10 29.62 -22.77
CA ALA A 124 2.07 30.63 -21.72
C ALA A 124 3.32 31.54 -21.76
N VAL A 125 4.48 30.99 -22.11
CA VAL A 125 5.74 31.73 -22.11
C VAL A 125 5.99 32.46 -23.45
N HIS A 126 5.58 31.89 -24.60
CA HIS A 126 5.93 32.45 -25.92
C HIS A 126 4.74 32.55 -26.91
N GLY A 127 3.51 32.44 -26.43
CA GLY A 127 2.31 32.42 -27.27
C GLY A 127 2.29 31.23 -28.24
N TRP A 128 1.60 31.37 -29.36
CA TRP A 128 1.43 30.31 -30.37
C TRP A 128 2.75 29.72 -30.90
N TRP A 129 3.84 30.50 -30.89
CA TRP A 129 5.19 30.06 -31.30
C TRP A 129 5.94 29.28 -30.23
N GLY A 130 5.43 29.28 -29.01
CA GLY A 130 5.94 28.52 -27.89
C GLY A 130 5.46 27.08 -27.83
N ILE A 131 4.34 26.75 -28.48
CA ILE A 131 3.82 25.38 -28.51
C ILE A 131 4.83 24.41 -29.15
N PRO A 132 5.41 24.68 -30.34
CA PRO A 132 6.47 23.84 -30.89
C PRO A 132 7.69 23.79 -29.96
N LYS A 133 8.11 24.94 -29.42
CA LYS A 133 9.30 25.04 -28.57
C LYS A 133 9.17 24.23 -27.27
N GLY A 134 8.00 24.27 -26.63
CA GLY A 134 7.72 23.50 -25.40
C GLY A 134 7.69 22.00 -25.64
N LEU A 135 7.14 21.57 -26.78
CA LEU A 135 7.09 20.15 -27.18
C LEU A 135 8.46 19.55 -27.50
N PHE A 136 9.44 20.37 -27.91
CA PHE A 136 10.79 19.92 -28.25
C PHE A 136 11.87 20.22 -27.19
N ALA A 137 11.50 20.82 -26.05
CA ALA A 137 12.46 21.21 -25.00
C ALA A 137 12.93 20.05 -24.08
N SER A 138 12.40 18.83 -24.27
CA SER A 138 12.64 17.67 -23.39
C SER A 138 13.50 16.56 -24.04
N LYS A 139 14.46 16.92 -24.89
CA LYS A 139 15.54 16.01 -25.30
C LYS A 139 16.84 16.37 -24.62
#